data_AF-A0A656JZT0-F1
#
_entry.id   AF-A0A656JZT0-F1
#
_cell.length_a   1.000
_cell.length_b   1.000
_cell.length_c   1.000
_cell.angle_alpha   90.00
_cell.angle_beta   90.00
_cell.angle_gamma   90.00
#
_symmetry.space_group_name_H-M   'P 1'
#
loop_
_entity.id
_entity.type
_entity.pdbx_description
1 polymer ?
#
loop_
_entity_poly.entity_id
_entity_poly.type
_entity_poly.pdbx_seq_one_letter_code
_entity_poly.pdbx_strand_id
1 'polypeptide(L)' 'LDKPVILAGGLTSANVAQAIAQVRPYAVDVSGGVEKSKGIKDREKILAFMSAVQGT' A
#
# COMPACT_ATOMS: atom_id res chain seq x y z
N LEU A 1 -0.66 1.94 26.44
CA LEU A 1 -1.13 2.84 25.36
C LEU A 1 -0.89 2.11 24.05
N ASP A 2 -1.94 1.68 23.38
CA ASP A 2 -1.79 1.10 22.04
C ASP A 2 -1.31 2.20 21.09
N LYS A 3 -0.26 1.91 20.33
CA LYS A 3 0.33 2.86 19.37
C LYS A 3 -0.17 2.51 17.97
N PRO A 4 -0.60 3.51 17.16
CA PRO A 4 -0.97 3.26 15.78
C PRO A 4 0.24 2.72 15.00
N VAL A 5 -0.02 1.72 14.16
CA VAL A 5 1.00 1.07 13.32
C VAL A 5 0.86 1.52 11.88
N ILE A 6 1.98 1.83 11.23
CA ILE A 6 2.06 2.04 9.78
C ILE A 6 2.69 0.78 9.18
N LEU A 7 1.98 0.11 8.27
CA LEU A 7 2.47 -1.09 7.58
C LEU A 7 3.19 -0.69 6.29
N ALA A 8 4.42 -1.16 6.12
CA ALA A 8 5.24 -0.90 4.93
C ALA A 8 5.95 -2.17 4.46
N GLY A 9 6.56 -2.11 3.27
CA GLY A 9 7.40 -3.17 2.72
C GLY A 9 6.67 -4.09 1.75
N GLY A 10 7.05 -4.04 0.47
CA GLY A 10 6.55 -4.95 -0.57
C GLY A 10 5.06 -4.81 -0.92
N LEU A 11 4.38 -3.76 -0.45
CA LEU A 11 2.96 -3.53 -0.76
C LEU A 11 2.77 -3.17 -2.24
N THR A 12 1.74 -3.74 -2.86
CA THR A 12 1.30 -3.52 -4.24
C THR A 12 -0.23 -3.51 -4.29
N SER A 13 -0.83 -3.09 -5.42
CA SER A 13 -2.28 -3.16 -5.59
C SER A 13 -2.85 -4.59 -5.49
N ALA A 14 -2.02 -5.62 -5.72
CA ALA A 14 -2.43 -7.02 -5.65
C ALA A 14 -2.50 -7.58 -4.21
N ASN A 15 -1.84 -6.95 -3.23
CA ASN A 15 -1.73 -7.51 -1.87
C ASN A 15 -2.17 -6.55 -0.76
N VAL A 16 -2.29 -5.25 -1.02
CA VAL A 16 -2.54 -4.25 0.03
C VAL A 16 -3.86 -4.49 0.77
N ALA A 17 -4.91 -4.91 0.05
CA ALA A 17 -6.20 -5.18 0.65
C ALA A 17 -6.17 -6.33 1.66
N GLN A 18 -5.51 -7.43 1.30
CA GLN A 18 -5.29 -8.56 2.20
C GLN A 18 -4.42 -8.16 3.40
N ALA A 19 -3.37 -7.38 3.16
CA ALA A 19 -2.47 -6.91 4.21
C ALA A 19 -3.19 -6.01 5.23
N ILE A 20 -4.06 -5.10 4.77
CA ILE A 20 -4.91 -4.26 5.62
C ILE A 20 -5.86 -5.13 6.44
N ALA A 21 -6.56 -6.09 5.81
CA ALA A 21 -7.50 -6.96 6.50
C ALA A 21 -6.84 -7.81 7.62
N GLN A 22 -5.62 -8.30 7.39
CA GLN A 22 -4.89 -9.12 8.35
C GLN A 22 -4.28 -8.31 9.50
N VAL A 23 -3.64 -7.19 9.19
CA VAL A 23 -2.86 -6.42 10.17
C VAL A 23 -3.72 -5.36 10.88
N ARG A 24 -4.76 -4.86 10.21
CA ARG A 24 -5.57 -3.69 10.63
C ARG A 24 -4.69 -2.50 11.03
N PRO A 25 -3.77 -2.05 10.16
CA PRO A 25 -2.89 -0.94 10.48
C PRO A 25 -3.65 0.38 10.48
N TYR A 26 -3.07 1.41 11.12
CA TYR A 26 -3.58 2.77 11.03
C TYR A 26 -3.37 3.36 9.63
N ALA A 27 -2.24 3.04 8.99
CA ALA A 27 -1.91 3.46 7.64
C ALA A 27 -1.01 2.45 6.93
N VAL A 28 -0.91 2.58 5.61
CA VAL A 28 0.04 1.85 4.78
C VAL A 28 1.02 2.82 4.10
N ASP A 29 2.27 2.42 3.95
CA ASP A 29 3.29 3.16 3.20
C ASP A 29 3.79 2.34 2.00
N VAL A 30 3.84 2.96 0.83
CA VAL A 30 4.25 2.31 -0.42
C VAL A 30 5.26 3.16 -1.17
N SER A 31 6.36 2.52 -1.59
CA SER A 31 7.35 3.12 -2.47
C SER A 31 7.54 2.29 -3.74
N GLY A 32 8.23 1.14 -3.67
CA GLY A 32 8.58 0.36 -4.87
C GLY A 32 7.38 -0.28 -5.59
N GLY A 33 6.31 -0.62 -4.86
CA GLY A 33 5.13 -1.27 -5.46
C GLY A 33 4.32 -0.42 -6.43
N VAL A 34 4.59 0.89 -6.46
CA VAL A 34 3.97 1.86 -7.39
C VAL A 34 4.99 2.45 -8.37
N GLU A 35 6.18 1.87 -8.50
CA GLU A 35 7.20 2.30 -9.45
C GLU A 35 7.07 1.62 -10.82
N LYS A 36 7.35 2.36 -11.89
CA LYS A 36 7.58 1.82 -13.24
C LYS A 36 8.99 1.23 -13.33
N SER A 37 9.95 1.95 -12.79
CA SER A 37 11.37 1.60 -12.67
C SER A 37 11.95 2.33 -11.44
N LYS A 38 13.15 1.95 -10.99
CA LYS A 38 13.76 2.45 -9.74
C LYS A 38 13.70 3.98 -9.64
N GLY A 39 12.95 4.47 -8.65
CA GLY A 39 12.77 5.90 -8.37
C GLY A 39 11.78 6.65 -9.28
N ILE A 40 11.19 5.98 -10.29
CA ILE A 40 10.20 6.57 -11.19
C ILE A 40 8.82 5.98 -10.87
N LYS A 41 7.95 6.82 -10.31
CA LYS A 41 6.58 6.44 -9.97
C LYS A 41 5.72 6.28 -11.23
N ASP A 42 4.84 5.29 -11.21
CA ASP A 42 3.88 5.03 -12.26
C ASP A 42 2.48 5.50 -11.82
N ARG A 43 1.90 6.42 -12.59
CA ARG A 43 0.59 7.00 -12.27
C ARG A 43 -0.51 5.93 -12.22
N GLU A 44 -0.51 4.97 -13.14
CA GLU A 44 -1.53 3.93 -13.20
C GLU A 44 -1.40 2.99 -12.00
N LYS A 45 -0.17 2.64 -11.61
CA LYS A 45 0.05 1.82 -10.40
C LYS A 45 -0.35 2.54 -9.13
N ILE A 46 -0.11 3.86 -9.02
CA ILE A 46 -0.60 4.66 -7.90
C ILE A 46 -2.12 4.59 -7.84
N LEU A 47 -2.83 4.84 -8.94
CA LEU A 47 -4.29 4.81 -8.97
C LEU A 47 -4.84 3.42 -8.62
N ALA A 48 -4.23 2.36 -9.15
CA ALA A 48 -4.58 0.98 -8.82
C ALA A 48 -4.35 0.67 -7.33
N PHE A 49 -3.25 1.15 -6.75
CA PHE A 49 -2.96 1.00 -5.32
C PHE A 49 -3.98 1.74 -4.46
N MET A 50 -4.30 2.99 -4.79
CA MET A 50 -5.30 3.79 -4.06
C MET A 50 -6.69 3.15 -4.15
N SER A 51 -7.08 2.64 -5.32
CA SER A 51 -8.34 1.92 -5.49
C SER A 51 -8.39 0.64 -4.65
N ALA A 52 -7.29 -0.12 -4.61
CA ALA A 52 -7.19 -1.32 -3.77
C ALA A 52 -7.23 -1.00 -2.26
N VAL A 53 -6.77 0.18 -1.83
CA VAL A 53 -6.87 0.64 -0.43
C VAL A 53 -8.28 1.16 -0.10
N GLN A 54 -8.96 1.83 -1.02
CA GLN A 54 -10.31 2.38 -0.77
C GLN A 54 -11.39 1.30 -0.65
N GLY A 55 -11.14 0.10 -1.19
CA GLY A 55 -12.07 -1.03 -1.14
C GLY A 55 -11.98 -1.90 0.12
N THR A 56 -11.18 -1.51 1.13
CA THR A 56 -10.88 -2.32 2.33
C THR A 56 -11.62 -1.87 3.56
#